data_AF-A0A1L8CMV9-F1
#
_entry.id   AF-A0A1L8CMV9-F1
#
_cell.length_a   1.000
_cell.length_b   1.000
_cell.length_c   1.000
_cell.angle_alpha   90.00
_cell.angle_beta   90.00
_cell.angle_gamma   90.00
#
_symmetry.space_group_name_H-M   'P 1'
#
loop_
_entity.id
_entity.type
_entity.pdbx_description
1 polymer ?
#
loop_
_entity_poly.entity_id
_entity_poly.type
_entity_poly.pdbx_seq_one_letter_code
_entity_poly.pdbx_strand_id
1 'polypeptide(L)' 'MMNAQRAQTIAKSFARINSFAVEHTRKGVLVHYLNNHAYFVREACFWAFAFNLGRIVHEEGQIAEIEAKLSA' A
#
# COMPACT_ATOMS: atom_id res chain seq x y z
N MET A 1 12.30 0.59 -9.35
CA MET A 1 12.16 -0.09 -8.03
C MET A 1 11.83 0.97 -6.98
N MET A 2 11.10 0.58 -5.94
CA MET A 2 10.77 1.48 -4.83
C MET A 2 12.00 1.69 -3.95
N ASN A 3 12.33 2.94 -3.64
CA ASN A 3 13.38 3.26 -2.68
C ASN A 3 12.80 3.36 -1.25
N ALA A 4 13.68 3.37 -0.24
CA ALA A 4 13.26 3.38 1.17
C ALA A 4 12.36 4.58 1.52
N GLN A 5 12.66 5.76 0.97
CA GLN A 5 11.86 6.96 1.24
C GLN A 5 10.46 6.86 0.63
N ARG A 6 10.35 6.36 -0.61
CA ARG A 6 9.05 6.10 -1.25
C ARG A 6 8.25 5.05 -0.49
N ALA A 7 8.89 3.97 -0.06
CA ALA A 7 8.25 2.94 0.76
C ALA A 7 7.73 3.51 2.09
N GLN A 8 8.51 4.36 2.75
CA GLN A 8 8.11 5.03 4.00
C GLN A 8 6.91 5.95 3.79
N THR A 9 6.92 6.75 2.72
CA THR A 9 5.80 7.64 2.38
C THR A 9 4.53 6.84 2.13
N ILE A 10 4.60 5.76 1.36
CA ILE A 10 3.46 4.87 1.11
C ILE A 10 2.93 4.30 2.43
N ALA A 11 3.78 3.68 3.26
CA ALA A 11 3.37 3.10 4.54
C ALA A 11 2.65 4.12 5.44
N LYS A 12 3.17 5.35 5.53
CA LYS A 12 2.55 6.44 6.30
C LYS A 12 1.17 6.83 5.76
N SER A 13 1.01 6.93 4.44
CA SER A 13 -0.28 7.28 3.83
C SER A 13 -1.35 6.21 4.05
N PHE A 14 -0.96 4.95 4.19
CA PHE A 14 -1.85 3.83 4.48
C PHE A 14 -2.16 3.64 5.97
N ALA A 15 -1.56 4.42 6.88
CA ALA A 15 -1.83 4.32 8.31
C ALA A 15 -3.29 4.62 8.71
N ARG A 16 -4.07 5.22 7.80
CA ARG A 16 -5.51 5.51 7.98
C ARG A 16 -6.43 4.36 7.57
N ILE A 17 -5.90 3.33 6.93
CA ILE A 17 -6.64 2.15 6.48
C ILE A 17 -6.71 1.15 7.64
N ASN A 18 -7.91 0.64 7.95
CA ASN A 18 -8.10 -0.23 9.12
C ASN A 18 -8.11 -1.72 8.77
N SER A 19 -8.41 -2.08 7.51
CA SER A 19 -8.57 -3.48 7.12
C SER A 19 -7.25 -4.22 6.84
N PHE A 20 -6.16 -3.50 6.58
CA PHE A 20 -4.82 -4.05 6.39
C PHE A 20 -3.74 -3.03 6.77
N ALA A 21 -2.55 -3.53 7.06
CA ALA A 21 -1.40 -2.69 7.41
C ALA A 21 -0.35 -2.70 6.30
N VAL A 22 0.32 -1.57 6.10
CA VAL A 22 1.45 -1.43 5.18
C VAL A 22 2.67 -0.97 5.96
N GLU A 23 3.71 -1.80 5.95
CA GLU A 23 5.00 -1.52 6.56
C GLU A 23 6.05 -1.20 5.50
N HIS A 24 6.93 -0.26 5.80
CA HIS A 24 8.03 0.06 4.91
C HIS A 24 9.26 -0.77 5.24
N THR A 25 9.99 -1.14 4.20
CA THR A 25 11.30 -1.79 4.28
C THR A 25 12.31 -1.00 3.47
N ARG A 26 13.60 -1.37 3.54
CA ARG A 26 14.67 -0.68 2.78
C ARG A 26 14.48 -0.72 1.25
N LYS A 27 13.71 -1.69 0.72
CA LYS A 27 13.60 -1.96 -0.74
C LYS A 27 12.16 -2.03 -1.26
N GLY A 28 11.17 -1.70 -0.43
CA GLY A 28 9.77 -1.91 -0.78
C GLY A 28 8.85 -1.89 0.43
N VAL A 29 7.62 -2.37 0.25
CA VAL A 29 6.59 -2.43 1.30
C VAL A 29 6.16 -3.86 1.57
N LEU A 30 5.83 -4.14 2.82
CA LEU A 30 5.21 -5.37 3.29
C LEU A 30 3.76 -5.07 3.66
N VAL A 31 2.81 -5.76 3.03
CA VAL A 31 1.39 -5.62 3.31
C VAL A 31 0.94 -6.79 4.16
N HIS A 32 0.32 -6.52 5.31
CA HIS A 32 -0.29 -7.51 6.20
C HIS A 32 -1.81 -7.47 6.05
N TYR A 33 -2.42 -8.56 5.61
CA TYR A 33 -3.85 -8.61 5.27
C TYR A 33 -4.39 -10.03 5.50
N LEU A 34 -5.59 -10.19 6.07
CA LEU A 34 -6.28 -11.50 6.17
C LEU A 34 -5.38 -12.67 6.62
N ASN A 35 -4.57 -12.49 7.67
CA ASN A 35 -3.57 -13.46 8.17
C ASN A 35 -2.48 -13.87 7.16
N ASN A 36 -2.31 -13.10 6.09
CA ASN A 36 -1.30 -13.27 5.06
C ASN A 36 -0.40 -12.03 4.97
N HIS A 37 0.70 -12.18 4.24
CA HIS A 37 1.62 -11.09 3.95
C HIS A 37 2.01 -11.10 2.47
N ALA A 38 2.22 -9.91 1.90
CA ALA A 38 2.70 -9.75 0.53
C ALA A 38 3.77 -8.65 0.46
N TYR A 39 4.88 -8.95 -0.21
CA TYR A 39 6.02 -8.05 -0.31
C TYR A 39 6.18 -7.49 -1.72
N PHE A 40 6.37 -6.17 -1.83
CA PHE A 40 6.43 -5.47 -3.11
C PHE A 40 7.65 -4.55 -3.21
N VAL A 41 8.53 -4.84 -4.17
CA VAL A 41 9.66 -3.97 -4.56
C VAL A 41 9.33 -3.02 -5.72
N ARG A 42 8.22 -3.28 -6.42
CA ARG A 42 7.71 -2.46 -7.51
C ARG A 42 6.40 -1.83 -7.10
N GLU A 43 6.36 -0.50 -7.17
CA GLU A 43 5.20 0.29 -6.77
C GLU A 43 3.95 -0.03 -7.61
N ALA A 44 4.09 -0.21 -8.93
CA ALA A 44 2.95 -0.60 -9.78
C ALA A 44 2.29 -1.93 -9.34
N CYS A 45 3.09 -2.92 -8.92
CA CYS A 45 2.56 -4.20 -8.41
C CYS A 45 1.85 -4.01 -7.06
N PHE A 46 2.39 -3.15 -6.21
CA PHE A 46 1.74 -2.77 -4.95
C PHE A 46 0.39 -2.12 -5.19
N TRP A 47 0.29 -1.13 -6.10
CA TRP A 47 -0.98 -0.45 -6.38
C TRP A 47 -2.05 -1.42 -6.90
N ALA A 48 -1.70 -2.26 -7.87
CA ALA A 48 -2.62 -3.27 -8.39
C ALA A 48 -3.14 -4.20 -7.27
N PHE A 49 -2.25 -4.62 -6.35
CA PHE A 49 -2.64 -5.42 -5.20
C PHE A 49 -3.53 -4.65 -4.22
N ALA A 50 -3.14 -3.43 -3.84
CA ALA A 50 -3.86 -2.59 -2.90
C ALA A 50 -5.28 -2.29 -3.38
N PHE A 51 -5.47 -1.94 -4.66
CA PHE A 51 -6.81 -1.74 -5.23
C PHE A 51 -7.67 -3.00 -5.21
N ASN A 52 -7.08 -4.16 -5.52
CA ASN A 52 -7.83 -5.41 -5.49
C ASN A 52 -8.26 -5.76 -4.05
N LEU A 53 -7.35 -5.65 -3.09
CA LEU A 53 -7.66 -5.85 -1.67
C LEU A 53 -8.70 -4.83 -1.18
N GLY A 54 -8.54 -3.56 -1.56
CA GLY A 54 -9.46 -2.46 -1.29
C GLY A 54 -10.90 -2.75 -1.71
N ARG A 55 -11.08 -3.32 -2.91
CA ARG A 55 -12.41 -3.71 -3.41
C ARG A 55 -13.05 -4.84 -2.60
N ILE A 56 -12.24 -5.76 -2.08
CA ILE A 56 -12.74 -6.88 -1.25
C ILE A 56 -13.18 -6.36 0.13
N VAL A 57 -12.49 -5.35 0.66
CA VAL A 57 -12.73 -4.78 2.00
C VAL A 57 -13.54 -3.46 1.97
N HIS A 58 -14.04 -3.07 0.79
CA HIS A 58 -14.81 -1.84 0.56
C HIS A 58 -14.10 -0.52 0.96
N GLU A 59 -12.78 -0.45 0.76
CA GLU A 59 -11.95 0.73 1.03
C GLU A 59 -11.25 1.28 -0.24
N GLU A 60 -11.67 0.86 -1.43
CA GLU A 60 -11.08 1.27 -2.71
C GLU A 60 -11.06 2.79 -2.90
N GLY A 61 -12.07 3.51 -2.39
CA GLY A 61 -12.12 4.97 -2.44
C GLY A 61 -11.00 5.64 -1.63
N GLN A 62 -10.73 5.13 -0.42
CA GLN A 62 -9.66 5.65 0.42
C GLN A 62 -8.28 5.40 -0.19
N ILE A 63 -8.12 4.26 -0.87
CA ILE A 63 -6.90 3.89 -1.58
C ILE A 63 -6.70 4.79 -2.82
N ALA A 64 -7.76 5.04 -3.60
CA ALA A 64 -7.72 5.97 -4.73
C ALA A 64 -7.29 7.38 -4.29
N GLU A 65 -7.82 7.88 -3.17
CA GLU A 65 -7.38 9.17 -2.61
C GLU A 65 -5.90 9.17 -2.20
N ILE A 66 -5.39 8.06 -1.62
CA ILE A 66 -3.98 7.95 -1.25
C ILE A 66 -3.12 7.98 -2.52
N GLU A 67 -3.48 7.20 -3.53
CA GLU A 67 -2.73 7.12 -4.80
C GLU A 67 -2.70 8.48 -5.50
N ALA A 68 -3.83 9.18 -5.58
CA ALA A 68 -3.91 10.51 -6.17
C ALA A 68 -3.00 11.53 -5.44
N LYS A 69 -3.00 11.51 -4.10
CA LYS A 69 -2.14 12.39 -3.29
C LYS A 69 -0.65 12.08 -3.46
N LEU A 70 -0.30 10.84 -3.75
CA LEU A 70 1.09 10.40 -3.90
C LEU A 70 1.62 10.48 -5.33
N SER A 71 0.74 10.78 -6.30
CA SER A 71 1.05 10.94 -7.72
C SER A 71 1.04 12.40 -8.18
N ALA A 72 0.56 13.31 -7.33
CA ALA A 72 0.67 14.76 -7.47
C ALA A 72 2.07 15.25 -7.09
#